data_AF-A0AAV7JGZ1-F1
#
_entry.id   AF-A0AAV7JGZ1-F1
#
_cell.length_a   1.000
_cell.length_b   1.000
_cell.length_c   1.000
_cell.angle_alpha   90.00
_cell.angle_beta   90.00
_cell.angle_gamma   90.00
#
_symmetry.space_group_name_H-M   'P 1'
#
loop_
_entity.id
_entity.type
_entity.pdbx_description
1 polymer ?
#
loop_
_entity_poly.entity_id
_entity_poly.type
_entity_poly.pdbx_seq_one_letter_code
_entity_poly.pdbx_strand_id
1 'polypeptide(L)'
;MPFAIPMVWREQKNHLDDCYFCLIDITGFSAKNKHALVYPDLDSARRPIPHDISLPIPIPKPQQIKIGSDMVEDVHADSTDANYVPEDELLEPQTFTQGELNDLVRDLDLSKDKAELLASRLKQKNPLDKDVLVSHYRKRNFDLAQYYTTDGPLCYCNDIEGLYANLLQEHSSSNWRLFIDSSKRSLKAVLLHNGNLKPGVPIAHSVYLKETFVNLEEVLEAIQYRIHIWNICGDLKIIGLLMGLQQGFTKYCCFLCLWDSRATGEHYKKCDWPKRTYEVGKPIDSIRHW
;
A
#
# COMPACT_ATOMS: atom_id res chain seq x y z
N MET A 1 19.69 5.89 24.70
CA MET A 1 19.96 4.75 25.60
C MET A 1 19.04 3.61 25.18
N PRO A 2 19.55 2.38 24.96
CA PRO A 2 18.69 1.22 24.80
C PRO A 2 17.95 0.96 26.12
N PHE A 3 16.65 0.72 26.04
CA PHE A 3 15.85 0.29 27.19
C PHE A 3 15.76 -1.23 27.17
N ALA A 4 15.91 -1.87 28.32
CA ALA A 4 15.68 -3.31 28.46
C ALA A 4 14.21 -3.66 28.24
N ILE A 5 13.32 -2.79 28.74
CA ILE A 5 11.88 -2.90 28.53
C ILE A 5 11.40 -1.56 27.96
N PRO A 6 10.79 -1.55 26.75
CA PRO A 6 10.25 -0.33 26.16
C PRO A 6 9.04 0.17 26.97
N MET A 7 8.56 1.38 26.65
CA MET A 7 7.30 1.87 27.21
C MET A 7 6.16 0.89 26.89
N VAL A 8 5.40 0.48 27.91
CA VAL A 8 4.30 -0.48 27.73
C VAL A 8 2.97 0.22 27.94
N TRP A 9 2.11 0.12 26.93
CA TRP A 9 0.75 0.67 26.95
C TRP A 9 -0.27 -0.45 27.11
N ARG A 10 -1.26 -0.23 27.97
CA ARG A 10 -2.38 -1.14 28.24
C ARG A 10 -3.67 -0.34 28.34
N GLU A 11 -4.80 -1.05 28.29
CA GLU A 11 -6.10 -0.43 28.50
C GLU A 11 -6.20 0.17 29.91
N GLN A 12 -6.68 1.42 29.98
CA GLN A 12 -6.87 2.16 31.22
C GLN A 12 -8.02 1.60 32.05
N LYS A 13 -7.82 1.47 33.37
CA LYS A 13 -8.88 1.01 34.28
C LYS A 13 -9.94 2.07 34.53
N ASN A 14 -9.56 3.35 34.58
CA ASN A 14 -10.46 4.48 34.81
C ASN A 14 -9.80 5.83 34.42
N HIS A 15 -10.57 6.92 34.49
CA HIS A 15 -10.14 8.27 34.12
C HIS A 15 -9.58 9.11 35.29
N LEU A 16 -9.58 8.58 36.52
CA LEU A 16 -9.21 9.32 37.73
C LEU A 16 -7.74 9.10 38.12
N ASP A 17 -7.28 7.85 38.15
CA ASP A 17 -5.93 7.48 38.62
C ASP A 17 -5.13 6.63 37.63
N ASP A 18 -5.77 6.08 36.58
CA ASP A 18 -5.11 5.22 35.58
C ASP A 18 -5.33 5.70 34.14
N CYS A 19 -5.41 7.02 33.92
CA CYS A 19 -5.48 7.63 32.59
C CYS A 19 -4.29 8.55 32.36
N TYR A 20 -3.33 8.09 31.54
CA TYR A 20 -2.11 8.83 31.22
C TYR A 20 -2.39 10.24 30.68
N PHE A 21 -3.36 10.39 29.77
CA PHE A 21 -3.70 11.69 29.18
C PHE A 21 -4.45 12.62 30.15
N CYS A 22 -5.24 12.07 31.06
CA CYS A 22 -6.05 12.84 32.00
C CYS A 22 -5.17 13.43 33.12
N LEU A 23 -4.11 12.73 33.50
CA LEU A 23 -3.22 13.08 34.61
C LEU A 23 -2.07 14.02 34.23
N ILE A 24 -1.83 14.25 32.94
CA ILE A 24 -0.75 15.12 32.48
C ILE A 24 -1.33 16.50 32.15
N ASP A 25 -1.01 17.49 32.99
CA ASP A 25 -1.23 18.89 32.66
C ASP A 25 -0.05 19.40 31.80
N ILE A 26 -0.33 19.62 30.52
CA ILE A 26 0.63 20.18 29.56
C ILE A 26 0.52 21.71 29.42
N THR A 27 -0.37 22.36 30.18
CA THR A 27 -0.54 23.81 30.09
C THR A 27 0.72 24.54 30.57
N GLY A 28 1.14 25.58 29.84
CA GLY A 28 2.37 26.33 30.15
C GLY A 28 3.69 25.69 29.68
N PHE A 29 3.66 24.49 29.10
CA PHE A 29 4.84 23.87 28.48
C PHE A 29 4.97 24.27 27.00
N SER A 30 6.22 24.54 26.61
CA SER A 30 6.68 24.93 25.28
C SER A 30 7.87 24.06 24.88
N ALA A 31 8.31 24.17 23.63
CA ALA A 31 9.48 23.43 23.15
C ALA A 31 10.76 23.67 23.98
N LYS A 32 10.86 24.82 24.67
CA LYS A 32 12.03 25.21 25.46
C LYS A 32 12.04 24.63 26.89
N ASN A 33 10.88 24.37 27.49
CA ASN A 33 10.75 23.90 28.88
C ASN A 33 10.09 22.51 29.01
N LYS A 34 9.82 21.82 27.90
CA LYS A 34 9.24 20.45 27.90
C LYS A 34 10.04 19.41 28.70
N HIS A 35 11.34 19.64 28.93
CA HIS A 35 12.18 18.75 29.74
C HIS A 35 11.81 18.76 31.24
N ALA A 36 11.09 19.78 31.72
CA ALA A 36 10.60 19.86 33.08
C ALA A 36 9.25 19.14 33.29
N LEU A 37 8.63 18.63 32.21
CA LEU A 37 7.38 17.88 32.29
C LEU A 37 7.65 16.50 32.90
N VAL A 38 6.95 16.18 33.99
CA VAL A 38 7.06 14.89 34.68
C VAL A 38 5.89 14.01 34.28
N TYR A 39 6.17 12.94 33.56
CA TYR A 39 5.15 12.00 33.08
C TYR A 39 4.80 10.94 34.13
N PRO A 40 3.55 10.69 34.52
CA PRO A 40 3.25 9.64 35.51
C PRO A 40 3.67 8.25 35.03
N ASP A 41 4.01 7.37 35.97
CA ASP A 41 4.21 5.93 35.71
C ASP A 41 2.95 5.21 36.18
N LEU A 42 2.19 4.64 35.24
CA LEU A 42 0.86 4.07 35.48
C LEU A 42 0.83 2.60 35.06
N ASP A 43 -0.13 1.84 35.57
CA ASP A 43 -0.35 0.45 35.13
C ASP A 43 -0.70 0.40 33.63
N SER A 44 -1.50 1.36 33.16
CA SER A 44 -1.88 1.55 31.76
C SER A 44 -0.76 2.11 30.87
N ALA A 45 0.23 2.78 31.44
CA ALA A 45 1.31 3.45 30.72
C ALA A 45 2.62 3.40 31.52
N ARG A 46 3.30 2.25 31.45
CA ARG A 46 4.54 2.01 32.21
C ARG A 46 5.74 2.60 31.51
N ARG A 47 6.56 3.34 32.26
CA ARG A 47 7.79 3.97 31.75
C ARG A 47 8.81 2.93 31.27
N PRO A 48 9.63 3.27 30.27
CA PRO A 48 10.75 2.44 29.85
C PRO A 48 11.73 2.16 30.99
N ILE A 49 12.24 0.94 31.06
CA ILE A 49 13.23 0.52 32.07
C ILE A 49 14.60 0.41 31.39
N PRO A 50 15.64 1.14 31.87
CA PRO A 50 16.98 1.04 31.32
C PRO A 50 17.61 -0.32 31.65
N HIS A 51 18.61 -0.73 30.86
CA HIS A 51 19.43 -1.89 31.21
C HIS A 51 20.18 -1.68 32.52
N ASP A 52 20.25 -2.73 33.33
CA ASP A 52 21.02 -2.80 34.56
C ASP A 52 21.65 -4.19 34.72
N ILE A 53 22.19 -4.50 35.92
CA ILE A 53 22.84 -5.79 36.19
C ILE A 53 21.84 -6.96 36.09
N SER A 54 20.55 -6.73 36.36
CA SER A 54 19.48 -7.72 36.25
C SER A 54 18.95 -7.88 34.81
N LEU A 55 19.09 -6.83 33.99
CA LEU A 55 18.68 -6.76 32.60
C LEU A 55 19.86 -6.36 31.70
N PRO A 56 20.87 -7.23 31.51
CA PRO A 56 22.06 -6.91 30.72
C PRO A 56 21.71 -6.66 29.25
N ILE A 57 22.52 -5.85 28.58
CA ILE A 57 22.41 -5.65 27.14
C ILE A 57 22.71 -6.99 26.45
N PRO A 58 21.82 -7.52 25.59
CA PRO A 58 22.09 -8.75 24.86
C PRO A 58 23.32 -8.55 23.97
N ILE A 59 24.40 -9.30 24.23
CA ILE A 59 25.58 -9.30 23.38
C ILE A 59 25.28 -10.23 22.19
N PRO A 60 25.28 -9.75 20.94
CA PRO A 60 25.17 -10.62 19.77
C PRO A 60 26.30 -11.66 19.80
N LYS A 61 25.99 -12.94 19.58
CA LYS A 61 27.02 -13.97 19.48
C LYS A 61 28.00 -13.58 18.35
N PRO A 62 29.33 -13.56 18.59
CA PRO A 62 30.28 -13.19 17.55
C PRO A 62 30.22 -14.21 16.41
N GLN A 63 29.73 -13.77 15.24
CA GLN A 63 29.89 -14.51 14.00
C GLN A 63 31.38 -14.55 13.68
N GLN A 64 31.99 -15.75 13.76
CA GLN A 64 33.35 -15.95 13.29
C GLN A 64 33.37 -15.90 11.76
N ILE A 65 33.54 -14.71 11.22
CA ILE A 65 33.97 -14.52 9.83
C ILE A 65 35.46 -14.87 9.80
N LYS A 66 35.81 -16.08 9.33
CA LYS A 66 37.20 -16.43 9.02
C LYS A 66 37.48 -16.09 7.56
N ILE A 67 38.10 -14.92 7.36
CA ILE A 67 38.83 -14.59 6.13
C ILE A 67 40.14 -15.38 6.19
N GLY A 68 40.32 -16.36 5.29
CA GLY A 68 41.55 -17.12 5.18
C GLY A 68 42.55 -16.41 4.26
N SER A 69 43.72 -16.05 4.80
CA SER A 69 44.95 -15.89 4.03
C SER A 69 46.00 -16.85 4.61
N ASP A 70 46.63 -17.57 3.68
CA ASP A 70 47.90 -18.29 3.75
C ASP A 70 47.97 -19.66 4.45
N MET A 71 47.79 -20.69 3.60
CA MET A 71 48.77 -21.76 3.32
C MET A 71 49.62 -22.24 4.51
N VAL A 72 49.38 -23.44 5.05
CA VAL A 72 50.10 -24.70 4.71
C VAL A 72 49.62 -25.90 5.57
N GLU A 73 49.42 -27.02 4.86
CA GLU A 73 49.62 -28.45 5.19
C GLU A 73 48.82 -29.19 6.31
N ASP A 74 48.15 -30.27 5.85
CA ASP A 74 47.92 -31.64 6.40
C ASP A 74 47.70 -31.80 7.93
N VAL A 75 46.68 -32.49 8.45
CA VAL A 75 46.29 -33.90 8.20
C VAL A 75 44.84 -34.14 8.66
N HIS A 76 44.14 -35.08 8.00
CA HIS A 76 42.85 -35.72 8.33
C HIS A 76 42.30 -35.61 9.78
N ALA A 77 41.04 -35.20 9.91
CA ALA A 77 40.03 -35.86 10.78
C ALA A 77 38.61 -35.36 10.44
N ASP A 78 37.72 -36.31 10.17
CA ASP A 78 36.29 -36.15 9.89
C ASP A 78 35.58 -35.22 10.90
N SER A 79 34.84 -34.25 10.37
CA SER A 79 33.76 -33.58 11.09
C SER A 79 32.45 -33.87 10.35
N THR A 80 31.84 -35.01 10.66
CA THR A 80 30.47 -35.33 10.25
C THR A 80 29.51 -34.37 10.96
N ASP A 81 28.97 -33.41 10.21
CA ASP A 81 27.85 -32.59 10.65
C ASP A 81 26.64 -33.50 10.83
N ALA A 82 26.17 -33.64 12.08
CA ALA A 82 25.10 -34.56 12.44
C ALA A 82 23.71 -34.16 11.90
N ASN A 83 23.61 -33.04 11.18
CA ASN A 83 22.41 -32.64 10.40
C ASN A 83 22.64 -32.66 8.89
N TYR A 84 23.84 -33.03 8.43
CA TYR A 84 24.09 -33.25 7.02
C TYR A 84 23.73 -34.71 6.69
N VAL A 85 22.52 -34.90 6.19
CA VAL A 85 22.23 -36.09 5.39
C VAL A 85 22.88 -35.83 4.03
N PRO A 86 23.91 -36.59 3.62
CA PRO A 86 24.31 -36.58 2.22
C PRO A 86 23.10 -37.14 1.46
N GLU A 87 22.41 -36.30 0.70
CA GLU A 87 21.54 -36.77 -0.37
C GLU A 87 22.42 -37.40 -1.45
N ASP A 88 22.96 -38.58 -1.17
CA ASP A 88 23.46 -39.50 -2.18
C ASP A 88 22.29 -40.34 -2.69
N GLU A 89 21.36 -39.69 -3.37
CA GLU A 89 20.55 -40.30 -4.40
C GLU A 89 20.55 -39.34 -5.59
N LEU A 90 20.46 -39.89 -6.79
CA LEU A 90 20.58 -39.21 -8.08
C LEU A 90 19.41 -38.23 -8.34
N LEU A 91 19.17 -37.28 -7.43
CA LEU A 91 18.22 -36.21 -7.60
C LEU A 91 18.82 -35.26 -8.62
N GLU A 92 18.20 -35.24 -9.81
CA GLU A 92 18.49 -34.22 -10.80
C GLU A 92 18.46 -32.84 -10.11
N PRO A 93 19.38 -31.93 -10.47
CA PRO A 93 19.42 -30.61 -9.85
C PRO A 93 18.02 -29.99 -9.84
N GLN A 94 17.54 -29.55 -8.68
CA GLN A 94 16.22 -28.94 -8.60
C GLN A 94 16.19 -27.68 -9.47
N THR A 95 15.38 -27.74 -10.53
CA THR A 95 15.21 -26.68 -11.50
C THR A 95 13.96 -25.86 -11.20
N PHE A 96 13.98 -24.58 -11.56
CA PHE A 96 12.80 -23.72 -11.51
C PHE A 96 11.94 -23.95 -12.75
N THR A 97 10.66 -24.20 -12.52
CA THR A 97 9.60 -24.08 -13.53
C THR A 97 9.37 -22.61 -13.91
N GLN A 98 8.63 -22.35 -14.99
CA GLN A 98 8.23 -20.99 -15.35
C GLN A 98 7.38 -20.31 -14.27
N GLY A 99 6.54 -21.08 -13.57
CA GLY A 99 5.70 -20.60 -12.48
C GLY A 99 6.53 -20.14 -11.28
N GLU A 100 7.43 -20.99 -10.79
CA GLU A 100 8.30 -20.66 -9.66
C GLU A 100 9.23 -19.48 -9.97
N LEU A 101 9.73 -19.40 -11.21
CA LEU A 101 10.52 -18.26 -11.64
C LEU A 101 9.68 -16.96 -11.67
N ASN A 102 8.41 -17.04 -12.10
CA ASN A 102 7.50 -15.90 -12.06
C ASN A 102 7.19 -15.46 -10.62
N ASP A 103 7.00 -16.41 -9.70
CA ASP A 103 6.81 -16.14 -8.27
C ASP A 103 8.05 -15.49 -7.67
N LEU A 104 9.25 -15.99 -7.95
CA LEU A 104 10.51 -15.37 -7.52
C LEU A 104 10.64 -13.93 -8.05
N VAL A 105 10.31 -13.71 -9.32
CA VAL A 105 10.31 -12.37 -9.93
C VAL A 105 9.32 -11.44 -9.23
N ARG A 106 8.16 -11.95 -8.83
CA ARG A 106 7.15 -11.20 -8.07
C ARG A 106 7.63 -10.86 -6.67
N ASP A 107 8.20 -11.82 -5.95
CA ASP A 107 8.69 -11.64 -4.58
C ASP A 107 9.87 -10.65 -4.52
N LEU A 108 10.67 -10.59 -5.57
CA LEU A 108 11.76 -9.64 -5.74
C LEU A 108 11.34 -8.28 -6.33
N ASP A 109 10.05 -8.09 -6.66
CA ASP A 109 9.49 -6.90 -7.31
C ASP A 109 10.32 -6.41 -8.52
N LEU A 110 10.65 -7.34 -9.42
CA LEU A 110 11.51 -7.02 -10.55
C LEU A 110 10.73 -6.39 -11.70
N SER A 111 11.30 -5.33 -12.27
CA SER A 111 10.84 -4.79 -13.55
C SER A 111 11.00 -5.83 -14.67
N LYS A 112 10.29 -5.63 -15.77
CA LYS A 112 10.33 -6.49 -16.96
C LYS A 112 11.77 -6.80 -17.42
N ASP A 113 12.61 -5.77 -17.52
CA ASP A 113 13.99 -5.89 -17.99
C ASP A 113 14.88 -6.61 -16.96
N LYS A 114 14.65 -6.37 -15.66
CA LYS A 114 15.39 -7.04 -14.58
C LYS A 114 14.99 -8.52 -14.44
N ALA A 115 13.70 -8.82 -14.61
CA ALA A 115 13.19 -10.19 -14.61
C ALA A 115 13.75 -10.99 -15.79
N GLU A 116 13.81 -10.38 -16.97
CA GLU A 116 14.45 -10.98 -18.14
C GLU A 116 15.95 -11.22 -17.89
N LEU A 117 16.66 -10.22 -17.35
CA LEU A 117 18.08 -10.35 -17.02
C LEU A 117 18.31 -11.48 -16.00
N LEU A 118 17.51 -11.55 -14.94
CA LEU A 118 17.56 -12.62 -13.94
C LEU A 118 17.36 -13.99 -14.60
N ALA A 119 16.29 -14.13 -15.39
CA ALA A 119 15.99 -15.36 -16.10
C ALA A 119 17.12 -15.76 -17.06
N SER A 120 17.76 -14.80 -17.73
CA SER A 120 18.93 -15.05 -18.58
C SER A 120 20.14 -15.54 -17.78
N ARG A 121 20.41 -14.99 -16.60
CA ARG A 121 21.53 -15.42 -15.74
C ARG A 121 21.29 -16.79 -15.15
N LEU A 122 20.06 -17.07 -14.72
CA LEU A 122 19.66 -18.40 -14.27
C LEU A 122 19.75 -19.39 -15.43
N LYS A 123 19.32 -19.06 -16.65
CA LYS A 123 19.46 -19.99 -17.78
C LYS A 123 20.92 -20.38 -18.07
N GLN A 124 21.88 -19.47 -17.90
CA GLN A 124 23.32 -19.75 -18.10
C GLN A 124 23.91 -20.71 -17.06
N LYS A 125 23.32 -20.76 -15.86
CA LYS A 125 23.78 -21.63 -14.77
C LYS A 125 23.08 -22.99 -14.75
N ASN A 126 22.11 -23.19 -15.64
CA ASN A 126 21.25 -24.36 -15.74
C ASN A 126 20.32 -24.72 -14.52
N PRO A 127 19.94 -23.82 -13.57
CA PRO A 127 18.87 -24.08 -12.61
C PRO A 127 17.45 -23.90 -13.18
N LEU A 128 17.24 -23.76 -14.49
CA LEU A 128 15.89 -23.59 -15.06
C LEU A 128 15.50 -24.84 -15.84
N ASP A 129 14.20 -25.16 -15.86
CA ASP A 129 13.68 -26.18 -16.75
C ASP A 129 13.95 -25.82 -18.22
N LYS A 130 14.07 -26.86 -19.06
CA LYS A 130 14.33 -26.70 -20.51
C LYS A 130 13.26 -25.86 -21.22
N ASP A 131 12.03 -25.94 -20.73
CA ASP A 131 10.86 -25.26 -21.31
C ASP A 131 10.73 -23.79 -20.86
N VAL A 132 11.59 -23.30 -19.96
CA VAL A 132 11.55 -21.91 -19.50
C VAL A 132 12.04 -20.95 -20.57
N LEU A 133 11.18 -19.97 -20.87
CA LEU A 133 11.42 -18.96 -21.89
C LEU A 133 11.82 -17.63 -21.24
N VAL A 134 13.10 -17.26 -21.36
CA VAL A 134 13.59 -15.94 -20.91
C VAL A 134 12.82 -14.80 -21.59
N SER A 135 12.51 -14.96 -22.88
CA SER A 135 11.72 -13.99 -23.65
C SER A 135 10.27 -13.85 -23.20
N HIS A 136 9.77 -14.71 -22.30
CA HIS A 136 8.43 -14.60 -21.72
C HIS A 136 8.24 -13.21 -21.09
N TYR A 137 9.23 -12.72 -20.34
CA TYR A 137 9.16 -11.42 -19.68
C TYR A 137 8.99 -10.28 -20.69
N ARG A 138 9.59 -10.36 -21.89
CA ARG A 138 9.41 -9.37 -22.98
C ARG A 138 7.96 -9.24 -23.44
N LYS A 139 7.16 -10.29 -23.31
CA LYS A 139 5.77 -10.34 -23.79
C LYS A 139 4.75 -10.60 -22.68
N ARG A 140 5.15 -10.43 -21.40
CA ARG A 140 4.32 -10.76 -20.22
C ARG A 140 2.91 -10.16 -20.26
N ASN A 141 2.77 -8.97 -20.83
CA ASN A 141 1.51 -8.24 -20.91
C ASN A 141 0.96 -8.13 -22.34
N PHE A 142 1.50 -8.88 -23.30
CA PHE A 142 1.15 -8.76 -24.71
C PHE A 142 -0.32 -9.07 -24.97
N ASP A 143 -0.83 -10.17 -24.39
CA ASP A 143 -2.21 -10.61 -24.58
C ASP A 143 -3.23 -9.69 -23.89
N LEU A 144 -2.77 -8.92 -22.90
CA LEU A 144 -3.59 -7.94 -22.19
C LEU A 144 -3.58 -6.57 -22.90
N ALA A 145 -2.54 -6.26 -23.67
CA ALA A 145 -2.36 -4.94 -24.29
C ALA A 145 -3.51 -4.57 -25.25
N GLN A 146 -4.17 -5.56 -25.86
CA GLN A 146 -5.31 -5.34 -26.75
C GLN A 146 -6.55 -4.72 -26.08
N TYR A 147 -6.67 -4.87 -24.75
CA TYR A 147 -7.78 -4.30 -23.97
C TYR A 147 -7.50 -2.90 -23.46
N TYR A 148 -6.34 -2.32 -23.81
CA TYR A 148 -5.97 -0.97 -23.41
C TYR A 148 -5.73 -0.10 -24.63
N THR A 149 -6.24 1.12 -24.56
CA THR A 149 -6.02 2.16 -25.55
C THR A 149 -5.27 3.31 -24.91
N THR A 150 -4.34 3.91 -25.66
CA THR A 150 -3.67 5.15 -25.25
C THR A 150 -4.21 6.28 -26.11
N ASP A 151 -4.89 7.23 -25.47
CA ASP A 151 -5.35 8.47 -26.10
C ASP A 151 -4.68 9.66 -25.39
N GLY A 152 -3.82 10.35 -26.14
CA GLY A 152 -2.99 11.43 -25.63
C GLY A 152 -2.23 11.04 -24.33
N PRO A 153 -2.46 11.74 -23.21
CA PRO A 153 -1.77 11.47 -21.95
C PRO A 153 -2.36 10.28 -21.16
N LEU A 154 -3.48 9.71 -21.58
CA LEU A 154 -4.24 8.72 -20.83
C LEU A 154 -4.14 7.34 -21.48
N CYS A 155 -3.75 6.34 -20.69
CA CYS A 155 -3.92 4.93 -21.05
C CYS A 155 -5.06 4.35 -20.23
N TYR A 156 -6.04 3.73 -20.88
CA TYR A 156 -7.24 3.22 -20.21
C TYR A 156 -7.70 1.91 -20.84
N CYS A 157 -8.45 1.12 -20.07
CA CYS A 157 -9.07 -0.11 -20.52
C CYS A 157 -10.33 0.21 -21.32
N ASN A 158 -10.35 -0.16 -22.60
CA ASN A 158 -11.48 0.08 -23.51
C ASN A 158 -12.43 -1.12 -23.61
N ASP A 159 -12.07 -2.28 -23.04
CA ASP A 159 -12.89 -3.48 -23.00
C ASP A 159 -12.71 -4.21 -21.66
N ILE A 160 -13.55 -3.85 -20.70
CA ILE A 160 -13.53 -4.43 -19.35
C ILE A 160 -13.96 -5.90 -19.38
N GLU A 161 -15.01 -6.24 -20.13
CA GLU A 161 -15.52 -7.60 -20.17
C GLU A 161 -14.51 -8.57 -20.78
N GLY A 162 -13.90 -8.19 -21.91
CA GLY A 162 -12.83 -8.95 -22.55
C GLY A 162 -11.59 -9.10 -21.68
N LEU A 163 -11.20 -8.04 -20.95
CA LEU A 163 -10.09 -8.11 -20.00
C LEU A 163 -10.37 -9.14 -18.90
N TYR A 164 -11.54 -9.10 -18.29
CA TYR A 164 -11.90 -10.03 -17.21
C TYR A 164 -12.07 -11.47 -17.69
N ALA A 165 -12.63 -11.67 -18.90
CA ALA A 165 -12.69 -12.98 -19.54
C ALA A 165 -11.28 -13.57 -19.75
N ASN A 166 -10.32 -12.76 -20.21
CA ASN A 166 -8.92 -13.19 -20.38
C ASN A 166 -8.26 -13.53 -19.04
N LEU A 167 -8.58 -12.77 -17.99
CA LEU A 167 -8.13 -13.04 -16.62
C LEU A 167 -8.83 -14.24 -15.96
N LEU A 168 -9.67 -14.98 -16.70
CA LEU A 168 -10.46 -16.13 -16.22
C LEU A 168 -11.35 -15.76 -15.03
N GLN A 169 -11.94 -14.57 -15.07
CA GLN A 169 -12.78 -14.03 -14.02
C GLN A 169 -14.08 -13.46 -14.60
N GLU A 170 -15.19 -13.72 -13.91
CA GLU A 170 -16.43 -13.01 -14.20
C GLU A 170 -16.37 -11.58 -13.63
N HIS A 171 -16.71 -10.60 -14.47
CA HIS A 171 -16.92 -9.22 -14.04
C HIS A 171 -18.37 -9.01 -13.63
N SER A 172 -18.56 -8.47 -12.44
CA SER A 172 -19.85 -7.92 -12.00
C SER A 172 -19.59 -6.63 -11.26
N SER A 173 -20.11 -5.51 -11.76
CA SER A 173 -19.82 -4.19 -11.21
C SER A 173 -20.10 -4.07 -9.72
N SER A 174 -21.09 -4.79 -9.17
CA SER A 174 -21.41 -4.78 -7.73
C SER A 174 -20.31 -5.36 -6.85
N ASN A 175 -19.42 -6.18 -7.42
CA ASN A 175 -18.33 -6.84 -6.70
C ASN A 175 -17.04 -6.02 -6.71
N TRP A 176 -17.02 -4.90 -7.45
CA TRP A 176 -15.83 -4.06 -7.61
C TRP A 176 -16.13 -2.61 -7.21
N ARG A 177 -15.10 -1.95 -6.69
CA ARG A 177 -15.10 -0.50 -6.45
C ARG A 177 -14.00 0.15 -7.26
N LEU A 178 -14.31 1.32 -7.80
CA LEU A 178 -13.37 2.13 -8.56
C LEU A 178 -12.53 2.96 -7.58
N PHE A 179 -11.27 2.58 -7.43
CA PHE A 179 -10.30 3.38 -6.71
C PHE A 179 -9.63 4.38 -7.66
N ILE A 180 -9.75 5.66 -7.37
CA ILE A 180 -9.02 6.70 -8.07
C ILE A 180 -8.03 7.31 -7.08
N ASP A 181 -6.76 7.16 -7.41
CA ASP A 181 -5.66 7.81 -6.72
C ASP A 181 -4.98 8.77 -7.67
N SER A 182 -4.50 9.86 -7.11
CA SER A 182 -3.75 10.80 -7.88
C SER A 182 -2.65 11.42 -7.05
N SER A 183 -1.63 11.85 -7.76
CA SER A 183 -0.52 12.60 -7.23
C SER A 183 -0.32 13.87 -8.06
N LYS A 184 0.66 14.67 -7.68
CA LYS A 184 1.10 15.82 -8.50
C LYS A 184 1.55 15.44 -9.91
N ARG A 185 1.90 14.17 -10.13
CA ARG A 185 2.58 13.68 -11.34
C ARG A 185 1.88 12.49 -12.00
N SER A 186 0.75 12.03 -11.47
CA SER A 186 0.08 10.87 -12.04
C SER A 186 -1.35 10.77 -11.55
N LEU A 187 -2.18 10.17 -12.38
CA LEU A 187 -3.56 9.79 -12.08
C LEU A 187 -3.69 8.30 -12.36
N LYS A 188 -4.30 7.55 -11.44
CA LYS A 188 -4.47 6.11 -11.53
C LYS A 188 -5.89 5.74 -11.17
N ALA A 189 -6.49 4.88 -11.97
CA ALA A 189 -7.77 4.25 -11.69
C ALA A 189 -7.59 2.73 -11.63
N VAL A 190 -8.03 2.12 -10.54
CA VAL A 190 -7.87 0.68 -10.27
C VAL A 190 -9.19 0.13 -9.77
N LEU A 191 -9.65 -0.98 -10.31
CA LEU A 191 -10.77 -1.73 -9.75
C LEU A 191 -10.28 -2.60 -8.60
N LEU A 192 -10.89 -2.42 -7.43
CA LEU A 192 -10.61 -3.21 -6.23
C LEU A 192 -11.79 -4.14 -5.96
N HIS A 193 -11.51 -5.43 -5.75
CA HIS A 193 -12.56 -6.38 -5.40
C HIS A 193 -13.07 -6.12 -3.99
N ASN A 194 -14.39 -6.18 -3.80
CA ASN A 194 -15.01 -6.04 -2.50
C ASN A 194 -14.57 -7.20 -1.58
N GLY A 195 -14.08 -6.88 -0.38
CA GLY A 195 -13.48 -7.88 0.51
C GLY A 195 -12.05 -8.31 0.14
N ASN A 196 -11.40 -7.66 -0.83
CA ASN A 196 -9.99 -7.89 -1.22
C ASN A 196 -9.67 -9.36 -1.58
N LEU A 197 -10.66 -10.12 -2.06
CA LEU A 197 -10.51 -11.53 -2.41
C LEU A 197 -9.75 -11.74 -3.73
N LYS A 198 -9.68 -10.71 -4.56
CA LYS A 198 -9.01 -10.73 -5.87
C LYS A 198 -8.05 -9.55 -5.99
N PRO A 199 -6.97 -9.67 -6.78
CA PRO A 199 -6.03 -8.58 -6.99
C PRO A 199 -6.70 -7.37 -7.65
N GLY A 200 -6.17 -6.19 -7.37
CA GLY A 200 -6.62 -4.96 -8.02
C GLY A 200 -6.27 -4.96 -9.50
N VAL A 201 -7.20 -4.49 -10.34
CA VAL A 201 -7.02 -4.44 -11.80
C VAL A 201 -6.89 -2.96 -12.22
N PRO A 202 -5.70 -2.50 -12.67
CA PRO A 202 -5.54 -1.15 -13.17
C PRO A 202 -6.37 -0.96 -14.43
N ILE A 203 -7.23 0.05 -14.47
CA ILE A 203 -8.08 0.32 -15.65
C ILE A 203 -7.80 1.68 -16.29
N ALA A 204 -7.12 2.59 -15.60
CA ALA A 204 -6.60 3.80 -16.23
C ALA A 204 -5.33 4.31 -15.54
N HIS A 205 -4.46 4.94 -16.33
CA HIS A 205 -3.22 5.51 -15.86
C HIS A 205 -2.77 6.68 -16.73
N SER A 206 -2.30 7.74 -16.09
CA SER A 206 -1.59 8.85 -16.73
C SER A 206 -0.46 9.34 -15.83
N VAL A 207 0.63 9.81 -16.43
CA VAL A 207 1.72 10.54 -15.75
C VAL A 207 1.72 12.04 -16.04
N TYR A 208 0.75 12.51 -16.83
CA TYR A 208 0.66 13.91 -17.24
C TYR A 208 -0.60 14.58 -16.70
N LEU A 209 -1.67 13.81 -16.49
CA LEU A 209 -2.91 14.31 -15.89
C LEU A 209 -2.72 14.60 -14.40
N LYS A 210 -3.39 15.67 -13.96
CA LYS A 210 -3.45 16.13 -12.57
C LYS A 210 -4.87 15.97 -12.02
N GLU A 211 -5.01 16.12 -10.71
CA GLU A 211 -6.29 16.18 -9.99
C GLU A 211 -7.07 17.45 -10.33
N THR A 212 -7.78 17.42 -11.44
CA THR A 212 -8.74 18.45 -11.80
C THR A 212 -10.07 17.78 -12.13
N PHE A 213 -11.17 18.52 -11.99
CA PHE A 213 -12.49 18.02 -12.34
C PHE A 213 -12.54 17.53 -13.80
N VAL A 214 -12.00 18.33 -14.73
CA VAL A 214 -11.98 18.03 -16.17
C VAL A 214 -11.24 16.73 -16.45
N ASN A 215 -10.04 16.55 -15.90
CA ASN A 215 -9.26 15.32 -16.12
C ASN A 215 -9.94 14.09 -15.51
N LEU A 216 -10.62 14.25 -14.36
CA LEU A 216 -11.37 13.15 -13.76
C LEU A 216 -12.59 12.77 -14.60
N GLU A 217 -13.27 13.77 -15.18
CA GLU A 217 -14.37 13.57 -16.12
C GLU A 217 -13.89 12.80 -17.37
N GLU A 218 -12.77 13.21 -17.97
CA GLU A 218 -12.13 12.51 -19.09
C GLU A 218 -11.81 11.04 -18.75
N VAL A 219 -11.28 10.77 -17.56
CA VAL A 219 -11.03 9.38 -17.12
C VAL A 219 -12.32 8.59 -16.97
N LEU A 220 -13.37 9.16 -16.36
CA LEU A 220 -14.65 8.48 -16.17
C LEU A 220 -15.36 8.18 -17.49
N GLU A 221 -15.24 9.08 -18.47
CA GLU A 221 -15.76 8.88 -19.82
C GLU A 221 -14.98 7.77 -20.54
N ALA A 222 -13.65 7.80 -20.50
CA ALA A 222 -12.79 6.83 -21.15
C ALA A 222 -13.03 5.39 -20.65
N ILE A 223 -13.23 5.20 -19.33
CA ILE A 223 -13.54 3.89 -18.73
C ILE A 223 -15.03 3.51 -18.79
N GLN A 224 -15.85 4.30 -19.51
CA GLN A 224 -17.28 4.09 -19.65
C GLN A 224 -18.02 3.91 -18.30
N TYR A 225 -17.68 4.74 -17.31
CA TYR A 225 -18.19 4.63 -15.94
C TYR A 225 -19.73 4.53 -15.87
N ARG A 226 -20.45 5.20 -16.78
CA ARG A 226 -21.92 5.22 -16.82
C ARG A 226 -22.55 3.84 -17.07
N ILE A 227 -21.82 2.91 -17.69
CA ILE A 227 -22.29 1.54 -17.93
C ILE A 227 -22.13 0.71 -16.65
N HIS A 228 -20.99 0.85 -15.98
CA HIS A 228 -20.64 -0.02 -14.87
C HIS A 228 -21.13 0.47 -13.51
N ILE A 229 -21.15 1.80 -13.29
CA ILE A 229 -21.64 2.44 -12.06
C ILE A 229 -20.97 1.86 -10.80
N TRP A 230 -19.64 1.70 -10.84
CA TRP A 230 -18.89 1.23 -9.68
C TRP A 230 -19.00 2.21 -8.51
N ASN A 231 -18.97 1.69 -7.30
CA ASN A 231 -18.76 2.54 -6.13
C ASN A 231 -17.37 3.17 -6.20
N ILE A 232 -17.28 4.49 -6.10
CA ILE A 232 -16.00 5.20 -6.16
C ILE A 232 -15.42 5.30 -4.74
N CYS A 233 -14.14 4.99 -4.61
CA CYS A 233 -13.35 5.28 -3.43
C CYS A 233 -12.07 6.03 -3.81
N GLY A 234 -11.63 6.93 -2.95
CA GLY A 234 -10.47 7.77 -3.15
C GLY A 234 -10.23 8.63 -1.93
N ASP A 235 -9.20 9.46 -1.96
CA ASP A 235 -9.02 10.45 -0.91
C ASP A 235 -10.14 11.50 -0.92
N LEU A 236 -10.21 12.31 0.15
CA LEU A 236 -11.26 13.34 0.29
C LEU A 236 -11.21 14.36 -0.86
N LYS A 237 -10.04 14.58 -1.47
CA LYS A 237 -9.89 15.56 -2.55
C LYS A 237 -10.47 15.04 -3.85
N ILE A 238 -10.23 13.77 -4.21
CA ILE A 238 -10.85 13.11 -5.35
C ILE A 238 -12.36 13.08 -5.20
N ILE A 239 -12.86 12.63 -4.03
CA ILE A 239 -14.30 12.61 -3.74
C ILE A 239 -14.88 14.02 -3.81
N GLY A 240 -14.19 15.01 -3.22
CA GLY A 240 -14.62 16.40 -3.26
C GLY A 240 -14.68 16.96 -4.69
N LEU A 241 -13.68 16.68 -5.53
CA LEU A 241 -13.68 17.09 -6.94
C LEU A 241 -14.83 16.45 -7.70
N LEU A 242 -15.01 15.13 -7.59
CA LEU A 242 -16.09 14.40 -8.28
C LEU A 242 -17.49 14.86 -7.85
N MET A 243 -17.62 15.35 -6.62
CA MET A 243 -18.86 15.91 -6.07
C MET A 243 -19.00 17.41 -6.31
N GLY A 244 -18.09 18.05 -7.05
CA GLY A 244 -18.14 19.48 -7.35
C GLY A 244 -17.92 20.39 -6.15
N LEU A 245 -17.25 19.93 -5.09
CA LEU A 245 -16.90 20.76 -3.94
C LEU A 245 -15.81 21.77 -4.32
N GLN A 246 -16.06 23.04 -3.99
CA GLN A 246 -15.07 24.10 -4.15
C GLN A 246 -13.93 23.92 -3.13
N GLN A 247 -12.71 24.30 -3.53
CA GLN A 247 -11.57 24.36 -2.62
C GLN A 247 -11.66 25.61 -1.73
N GLY A 248 -11.10 25.54 -0.51
CA GLY A 248 -11.05 26.66 0.44
C GLY A 248 -12.14 26.63 1.52
N PHE A 249 -12.35 27.76 2.18
CA PHE A 249 -13.32 27.89 3.28
C PHE A 249 -14.76 28.02 2.75
N THR A 250 -15.30 26.90 2.28
CA THR A 250 -16.65 26.83 1.70
C THR A 250 -17.72 26.74 2.79
N LYS A 251 -18.88 27.35 2.53
CA LYS A 251 -20.05 27.29 3.43
C LYS A 251 -20.48 25.85 3.67
N TYR A 252 -20.53 25.03 2.61
CA TYR A 252 -20.94 23.63 2.67
C TYR A 252 -19.76 22.72 2.34
N CYS A 253 -18.85 22.53 3.30
CA CYS A 253 -17.62 21.75 3.12
C CYS A 253 -17.82 20.24 3.24
N CYS A 254 -18.93 19.79 3.84
CA CYS A 254 -19.22 18.37 3.97
C CYS A 254 -19.70 17.79 2.62
N PHE A 255 -19.13 16.65 2.24
CA PHE A 255 -19.50 15.92 1.03
C PHE A 255 -20.81 15.14 1.22
N LEU A 256 -21.13 14.69 2.44
CA LEU A 256 -22.36 13.92 2.72
C LEU A 256 -23.61 14.80 2.90
N CYS A 257 -23.45 16.00 3.45
CA CYS A 257 -24.57 16.87 3.83
C CYS A 257 -24.25 18.35 3.63
N LEU A 258 -25.28 19.19 3.70
CA LEU A 258 -25.19 20.64 3.63
C LEU A 258 -24.88 21.24 5.01
N TRP A 259 -23.83 20.73 5.67
CA TRP A 259 -23.34 21.27 6.94
C TRP A 259 -22.79 22.69 6.74
N ASP A 260 -23.37 23.66 7.44
CA ASP A 260 -23.02 25.08 7.30
C ASP A 260 -21.85 25.46 8.22
N SER A 261 -20.66 25.57 7.64
CA SER A 261 -19.43 25.96 8.35
C SER A 261 -19.47 27.36 8.94
N ARG A 262 -20.40 28.21 8.48
CA ARG A 262 -20.54 29.61 8.92
C ARG A 262 -21.58 29.75 10.05
N ALA A 263 -22.39 28.72 10.31
CA ALA A 263 -23.44 28.74 11.33
C ALA A 263 -22.92 28.37 12.73
N THR A 264 -21.93 29.10 13.24
CA THR A 264 -21.25 28.79 14.53
C THR A 264 -22.19 28.65 15.72
N GLY A 265 -23.32 29.38 15.74
CA GLY A 265 -24.33 29.29 16.79
C GLY A 265 -25.16 27.99 16.77
N GLU A 266 -25.19 27.30 15.63
CA GLU A 266 -25.90 26.02 15.42
C GLU A 266 -24.98 24.81 15.52
N HIS A 267 -23.66 25.05 15.49
CA HIS A 267 -22.67 24.01 15.71
C HIS A 267 -22.92 23.38 17.08
N TYR A 268 -22.95 22.04 17.13
CA TYR A 268 -23.24 21.24 18.33
C TYR A 268 -24.68 21.30 18.86
N LYS A 269 -25.58 22.09 18.26
CA LYS A 269 -27.03 22.06 18.56
C LYS A 269 -27.80 21.26 17.52
N LYS A 270 -27.41 21.42 16.25
CA LYS A 270 -28.04 20.74 15.12
C LYS A 270 -27.24 19.51 14.71
N CYS A 271 -27.81 18.33 14.93
CA CYS A 271 -27.23 17.06 14.51
C CYS A 271 -27.58 16.71 13.05
N ASP A 272 -28.81 17.01 12.62
CA ASP A 272 -29.31 16.64 11.31
C ASP A 272 -29.21 17.78 10.30
N TRP A 273 -28.36 17.62 9.30
CA TRP A 273 -28.20 18.54 8.19
C TRP A 273 -28.78 17.93 6.91
N PRO A 274 -29.37 18.75 6.00
CA PRO A 274 -29.92 18.24 4.75
C PRO A 274 -28.89 17.43 3.96
N LYS A 275 -29.29 16.28 3.42
CA LYS A 275 -28.40 15.44 2.62
C LYS A 275 -28.01 16.16 1.34
N ARG A 276 -26.76 15.98 0.90
CA ARG A 276 -26.30 16.50 -0.38
C ARG A 276 -26.75 15.55 -1.49
N THR A 277 -27.37 16.09 -2.53
CA THR A 277 -27.65 15.40 -3.79
C THR A 277 -26.53 15.69 -4.78
N TYR A 278 -26.01 14.67 -5.45
CA TYR A 278 -24.97 14.81 -6.46
C TYR A 278 -25.11 13.74 -7.54
N GLU A 279 -24.62 14.06 -8.74
CA GLU A 279 -24.41 13.10 -9.82
C GLU A 279 -22.92 12.99 -10.07
N VAL A 280 -22.38 11.77 -10.05
CA VAL A 280 -20.95 11.53 -10.30
C VAL A 280 -20.59 12.00 -11.71
N GLY A 281 -19.53 12.81 -11.81
CA GLY A 281 -19.06 13.31 -13.11
C GLY A 281 -19.97 14.37 -13.72
N LYS A 282 -20.82 15.03 -12.93
CA LYS A 282 -21.43 16.30 -13.33
C LYS A 282 -21.10 17.39 -12.31
N PRO A 283 -20.83 18.62 -12.75
CA PRO A 283 -20.75 19.75 -11.83
C PRO A 283 -22.05 19.86 -11.04
N ILE A 284 -21.97 20.27 -9.77
CA ILE A 284 -23.15 20.77 -9.08
C ILE A 284 -23.55 22.07 -9.78
N ASP A 285 -24.60 22.03 -10.59
CA ASP A 285 -25.13 23.19 -11.32
C ASP A 285 -25.62 24.34 -10.40
N SER A 286 -25.65 24.13 -9.08
CA SER A 286 -26.22 25.06 -8.11
C SER A 286 -25.23 25.92 -7.29
N ILE A 287 -23.94 25.99 -7.65
CA ILE A 287 -22.97 26.87 -6.94
C ILE A 287 -22.20 27.80 -7.91
N ARG A 288 -22.84 28.28 -8.98
CA ARG A 288 -22.34 29.42 -9.78
C ARG A 288 -23.05 30.75 -9.49
N HIS A 289 -24.04 30.72 -8.61
CA HIS A 289 -24.66 31.91 -8.04
C HIS A 289 -24.57 31.74 -6.51
N TRP A 290 -24.31 32.83 -5.79
CA TRP A 290 -23.99 32.95 -4.35
C TRP A 290 -22.50 32.97 -4.00
#